data_AF-A0AAV9WJL9-F1
#
_entry.id   AF-A0AAV9WJL9-F1
#
_cell.length_a   1.000
_cell.length_b   1.000
_cell.length_c   1.000
_cell.angle_alpha   90.00
_cell.angle_beta   90.00
_cell.angle_gamma   90.00
#
_symmetry.space_group_name_H-M   'P 1'
#
loop_
_entity.id
_entity.type
_entity.pdbx_description
1 polymer ?
#
loop_
_entity_poly.entity_id
_entity_poly.type
_entity_poly.pdbx_seq_one_letter_code
_entity_poly.pdbx_strand_id
1 'polypeptide(L)'
;MKSRPVHNANGTPKGSAETLYCICRKPDTGKWMIGCDGCDDWFHGECVNVRPIEEDLVDQYFCPGCQGKNLGITTWKRKCRLPSCPRPAATSAEPPSKYCTPEHGIEFFKSKIPLADYSPGEVAALANAVNDAAGFRKLGDSVPAPSSAAARAKIENLLIVDFEKLRPQKEAMERQQSRFTTRTKFINMAKDRQKRVTDELRAEENQPSKGSKEICGFDMRLALDDEDFADWCESEEGKAIFESGAIGGREDICIKKKCEKHKYWLRIAMEDLELEERLISEGSAVIANEENGLRQRQNTKSLMEENQRLR
;
A
#
# COMPACT_ATOMS: atom_id res chain seq x y z
N MET A 1 18.93 -7.15 10.70
CA MET A 1 18.63 -6.13 9.67
C MET A 1 18.90 -4.75 10.23
N LYS A 2 19.51 -3.85 9.44
CA LYS A 2 19.82 -2.47 9.85
C LYS A 2 18.67 -1.56 9.41
N SER A 3 17.65 -1.41 10.25
CA SER A 3 16.60 -0.38 10.09
C SER A 3 16.80 0.70 11.15
N ARG A 4 16.36 1.92 10.86
CA ARG A 4 16.42 3.03 11.83
C ARG A 4 15.01 3.61 12.00
N PRO A 5 14.43 3.56 13.22
CA PRO A 5 13.10 4.12 13.46
C PRO A 5 13.11 5.65 13.39
N VAL A 6 11.93 6.24 13.19
CA VAL A 6 11.68 7.68 13.21
C VAL A 6 12.18 8.27 14.54
N HIS A 7 13.25 9.06 14.52
CA HIS A 7 13.68 9.77 15.72
C HIS A 7 12.74 10.94 15.99
N ASN A 8 12.15 10.97 17.19
CA ASN A 8 11.44 12.14 17.69
C ASN A 8 12.46 13.30 17.78
N ALA A 9 12.13 14.44 17.19
CA ALA A 9 13.04 15.55 16.88
C ALA A 9 13.50 16.36 18.11
N ASN A 10 14.07 15.71 19.14
CA ASN A 10 14.57 16.36 20.36
C ASN A 10 16.01 15.93 20.71
N GLY A 11 16.91 15.99 19.73
CA GLY A 11 18.36 15.85 19.94
C GLY A 11 19.12 16.87 19.09
N THR A 12 19.77 17.84 19.75
CA THR A 12 20.63 18.84 19.11
C THR A 12 21.68 18.20 18.19
N PRO A 13 21.81 18.62 16.92
CA PRO A 13 22.74 18.02 15.98
C PRO A 13 24.17 18.51 16.27
N LYS A 14 25.06 17.61 16.67
CA LYS A 14 26.51 17.86 16.68
C LYS A 14 27.09 17.51 15.30
N GLY A 15 27.24 18.55 14.48
CA GLY A 15 28.16 18.79 13.34
C GLY A 15 28.61 17.62 12.45
N SER A 16 28.33 17.70 11.14
CA SER A 16 29.19 18.33 10.10
C SER A 16 28.73 17.92 8.70
N ALA A 17 28.44 18.89 7.83
CA ALA A 17 27.99 18.74 6.42
C ALA A 17 26.72 17.89 6.22
N GLU A 18 25.76 18.37 5.41
CA GLU A 18 24.55 17.63 5.05
C GLU A 18 24.94 16.30 4.37
N THR A 19 25.07 15.23 5.15
CA THR A 19 25.36 13.90 4.60
C THR A 19 24.13 13.47 3.82
N LEU A 20 24.26 13.42 2.50
CA LEU A 20 23.18 13.04 1.60
C LEU A 20 23.07 11.52 1.57
N TYR A 21 21.87 11.01 1.79
CA TYR A 21 21.57 9.59 1.73
C TYR A 21 20.60 9.31 0.58
N CYS A 22 20.34 8.02 0.36
CA CYS A 22 19.34 7.52 -0.58
C CYS A 22 19.61 7.89 -2.06
N ILE A 23 18.89 7.22 -2.97
CA ILE A 23 18.89 7.57 -4.40
C ILE A 23 18.37 8.98 -4.67
N CYS A 24 17.55 9.56 -3.77
CA CYS A 24 16.98 10.90 -3.93
C CYS A 24 17.95 12.02 -3.54
N ARG A 25 19.14 11.70 -3.00
CA ARG A 25 20.18 12.67 -2.60
C ARG A 25 19.65 13.79 -1.70
N LYS A 26 18.73 13.45 -0.78
CA LYS A 26 18.18 14.36 0.23
C LYS A 26 18.80 14.05 1.60
N PRO A 27 18.89 15.04 2.51
CA PRO A 27 19.34 14.81 3.88
C PRO A 27 18.35 13.93 4.66
N ASP A 28 18.80 13.35 5.77
CA ASP A 28 17.95 12.59 6.70
C ASP A 28 16.90 13.53 7.32
N THR A 29 15.64 13.37 6.92
CA THR A 29 14.49 14.13 7.45
C THR A 29 13.78 13.41 8.60
N GLY A 30 14.35 12.31 9.10
CA GLY A 30 13.71 11.45 10.11
C GLY A 30 12.68 10.47 9.54
N LYS A 31 12.52 10.40 8.22
CA LYS A 31 11.69 9.38 7.55
C LYS A 31 12.27 7.98 7.76
N TRP A 32 11.44 6.94 7.72
CA TRP A 32 11.89 5.55 7.86
C TRP A 32 12.89 5.17 6.76
N MET A 33 14.00 4.54 7.16
CA MET A 33 15.08 4.15 6.24
C MET A 33 15.51 2.70 6.44
N ILE A 34 15.94 2.09 5.33
CA ILE A 34 16.44 0.72 5.22
C ILE A 34 17.89 0.74 4.71
N GLY A 35 18.78 0.00 5.37
CA GLY A 35 20.18 -0.16 4.95
C GLY A 35 20.35 -1.29 3.92
N CYS A 36 21.12 -1.04 2.87
CA CYS A 36 21.47 -2.03 1.85
C CYS A 36 22.60 -2.95 2.33
N ASP A 37 22.39 -4.27 2.25
CA ASP A 37 23.38 -5.30 2.62
C ASP A 37 24.53 -5.43 1.60
N GLY A 38 24.40 -4.81 0.42
CA GLY A 38 25.43 -4.85 -0.63
C GLY A 38 26.37 -3.65 -0.66
N CYS A 39 25.88 -2.44 -0.36
CA CYS A 39 26.67 -1.20 -0.44
C CYS A 39 26.69 -0.39 0.85
N ASP A 40 26.07 -0.89 1.93
CA ASP A 40 25.97 -0.25 3.25
C ASP A 40 25.36 1.18 3.26
N ASP A 41 24.82 1.65 2.14
CA ASP A 41 24.08 2.91 2.05
C ASP A 41 22.65 2.78 2.63
N TRP A 42 22.10 3.93 3.04
CA TRP A 42 20.76 4.06 3.59
C TRP A 42 19.77 4.63 2.58
N PHE A 43 18.58 4.06 2.54
CA PHE A 43 17.52 4.43 1.59
C PHE A 43 16.21 4.70 2.32
N HIS A 44 15.51 5.77 1.95
CA HIS A 44 14.13 5.96 2.42
C HIS A 44 13.26 4.85 1.85
N GLY A 45 12.42 4.23 2.68
CA GLY A 45 11.52 3.15 2.23
C GLY A 45 10.69 3.53 1.02
N GLU A 46 10.10 4.72 1.05
CA GLU A 46 9.33 5.32 -0.06
C GLU A 46 10.14 5.38 -1.37
N CYS A 47 11.43 5.76 -1.30
CA CYS A 47 12.28 5.87 -2.49
C CYS A 47 12.64 4.51 -3.10
N VAL A 48 12.55 3.43 -2.34
CA VAL A 48 12.91 2.08 -2.80
C VAL A 48 11.76 1.08 -2.72
N ASN A 49 10.53 1.59 -2.58
CA ASN A 49 9.29 0.84 -2.53
C ASN A 49 9.27 -0.27 -1.45
N VAL A 50 9.80 0.04 -0.26
CA VAL A 50 9.69 -0.83 0.93
C VAL A 50 8.91 -0.08 1.99
N ARG A 51 7.78 -0.64 2.44
CA ARG A 51 6.92 0.03 3.42
C ARG A 51 7.41 -0.23 4.84
N PRO A 52 7.20 0.71 5.78
CA PRO A 52 7.56 0.50 7.19
C PRO A 52 6.91 -0.75 7.80
N ILE A 53 5.67 -1.08 7.40
CA ILE A 53 4.96 -2.28 7.88
C ILE A 53 5.64 -3.61 7.45
N GLU A 54 6.53 -3.55 6.46
CA GLU A 54 7.26 -4.70 5.92
C GLU A 54 8.66 -4.83 6.51
N GLU A 55 9.07 -3.92 7.40
CA GLU A 55 10.39 -3.90 8.04
C GLU A 55 10.76 -5.27 8.63
N ASP A 56 9.84 -5.87 9.39
CA ASP A 56 10.07 -7.17 10.01
C ASP A 56 10.07 -8.34 9.02
N LEU A 57 9.50 -8.15 7.82
CA LEU A 57 9.42 -9.15 6.76
C LEU A 57 10.65 -9.18 5.86
N VAL A 58 11.38 -8.09 5.71
CA VAL A 58 12.61 -8.10 4.93
C VAL A 58 13.65 -8.95 5.70
N ASP A 59 14.29 -9.86 4.97
CA ASP A 59 15.35 -10.70 5.51
C ASP A 59 16.71 -10.08 5.17
N GLN A 60 16.99 -9.89 3.88
CA GLN A 60 18.12 -9.10 3.37
C GLN A 60 17.61 -8.10 2.34
N TYR A 61 18.17 -6.89 2.36
CA TYR A 61 17.80 -5.82 1.45
C TYR A 61 18.95 -5.44 0.52
N PHE A 62 18.68 -5.45 -0.79
CA PHE A 62 19.62 -4.98 -1.80
C PHE A 62 18.98 -3.84 -2.60
N CYS A 63 19.63 -2.68 -2.64
CA CYS A 63 19.12 -1.53 -3.38
C CYS A 63 19.10 -1.80 -4.91
N PRO A 64 18.32 -1.04 -5.70
CA PRO A 64 18.24 -1.23 -7.15
C PRO A 64 19.60 -1.21 -7.85
N GLY A 65 20.53 -0.37 -7.37
CA GLY A 65 21.90 -0.31 -7.89
C GLY A 65 22.72 -1.56 -7.60
N CYS A 66 22.54 -2.19 -6.44
CA CYS A 66 23.21 -3.45 -6.10
C CYS A 66 22.62 -4.63 -6.86
N GLN A 67 21.29 -4.68 -6.98
CA GLN A 67 20.60 -5.70 -7.77
C GLN A 67 21.01 -5.64 -9.24
N GLY A 68 21.06 -4.45 -9.84
CA GLY A 68 21.51 -4.26 -11.24
C GLY A 68 22.98 -4.63 -11.48
N LYS A 69 23.80 -4.63 -10.42
CA LYS A 69 25.20 -5.08 -10.46
C LYS A 69 25.38 -6.55 -10.06
N ASN A 70 24.30 -7.29 -9.83
CA ASN A 70 24.30 -8.68 -9.36
C ASN A 70 25.05 -8.89 -8.03
N LEU A 71 25.04 -7.89 -7.13
CA LEU A 71 25.65 -8.00 -5.80
C LEU A 71 24.79 -8.78 -4.80
N GLY A 72 23.53 -9.05 -5.15
CA GLY A 72 22.57 -9.81 -4.35
C GLY A 72 21.14 -9.47 -4.73
N ILE A 73 20.19 -10.18 -4.13
CA ILE A 73 18.74 -9.95 -4.31
C ILE A 73 18.09 -9.73 -2.95
N THR A 74 17.09 -8.87 -2.90
CA THR A 74 16.28 -8.68 -1.69
C THR A 74 15.51 -9.96 -1.38
N THR A 75 15.67 -10.49 -0.16
CA THR A 75 15.00 -11.69 0.35
C THR A 75 13.99 -11.33 1.44
N TRP A 76 12.97 -12.17 1.60
CA TRP A 76 11.83 -11.91 2.48
C TRP A 76 11.54 -13.13 3.36
N LYS A 77 11.27 -12.86 4.65
CA LYS A 77 10.76 -13.84 5.61
C LYS A 77 9.33 -14.24 5.23
N ARG A 78 8.95 -15.47 5.60
CA ARG A 78 7.56 -15.92 5.41
C ARG A 78 6.63 -15.11 6.30
N LYS A 79 5.59 -14.51 5.72
CA LYS A 79 4.53 -13.80 6.45
C LYS A 79 3.67 -14.76 7.27
N CYS A 80 3.16 -14.27 8.39
CA CYS A 80 2.14 -14.95 9.19
C CYS A 80 0.93 -15.33 8.31
N ARG A 81 0.44 -16.56 8.47
CA ARG A 81 -0.70 -17.07 7.67
C ARG A 81 -2.05 -16.44 8.04
N LEU A 82 -2.14 -15.72 9.17
CA LEU A 82 -3.34 -14.93 9.48
C LEU A 82 -3.41 -13.75 8.48
N PRO A 83 -4.46 -13.65 7.63
CA PRO A 83 -4.48 -12.69 6.52
C PRO A 83 -4.27 -11.22 6.92
N SER A 84 -4.79 -10.84 8.08
CA SER A 84 -4.68 -9.49 8.66
C SER A 84 -3.31 -9.18 9.30
N CYS A 85 -2.43 -10.18 9.46
CA CYS A 85 -1.17 -10.00 10.19
C CYS A 85 0.01 -9.74 9.24
N PRO A 86 0.71 -8.60 9.35
CA PRO A 86 1.91 -8.32 8.55
C PRO A 86 3.20 -8.93 9.10
N ARG A 87 3.18 -9.52 10.31
CA ARG A 87 4.40 -10.00 10.98
C ARG A 87 4.98 -11.27 10.33
N PRO A 88 6.29 -11.51 10.45
CA PRO A 88 6.91 -12.76 10.03
C PRO A 88 6.38 -13.95 10.86
N ALA A 89 6.20 -15.09 10.20
CA ALA A 89 5.88 -16.36 10.85
C ALA A 89 7.09 -16.85 11.66
N ALA A 90 6.83 -17.54 12.77
CA ALA A 90 7.86 -18.11 13.62
C ALA A 90 8.43 -19.41 13.01
N THR A 91 9.05 -19.32 11.83
CA THR A 91 9.59 -20.48 11.09
C THR A 91 10.85 -21.05 11.72
N SER A 92 11.52 -20.29 12.57
CA SER A 92 12.70 -20.71 13.35
C SER A 92 12.37 -21.18 14.76
N ALA A 93 11.10 -21.16 15.17
CA ALA A 93 10.69 -21.72 16.46
C ALA A 93 10.77 -23.25 16.45
N GLU A 94 10.80 -23.85 17.64
CA GLU A 94 10.71 -25.29 17.81
C GLU A 94 9.43 -25.63 18.61
N PRO A 95 8.38 -26.19 17.96
CA PRO A 95 8.27 -26.51 16.53
C PRO A 95 8.06 -25.27 15.65
N PRO A 96 8.43 -25.34 14.35
CA PRO A 96 8.27 -24.21 13.44
C PRO A 96 6.79 -23.92 13.20
N SER A 97 6.44 -22.64 13.17
CA SER A 97 5.05 -22.19 13.02
C SER A 97 4.83 -21.41 11.72
N LYS A 98 3.63 -21.54 11.16
CA LYS A 98 3.13 -20.69 10.06
C LYS A 98 2.56 -19.36 10.57
N TYR A 99 2.58 -19.13 11.88
CA TYR A 99 2.01 -17.97 12.55
C TYR A 99 3.08 -17.26 13.38
N CYS A 100 2.93 -15.95 13.57
CA CYS A 100 3.87 -15.17 14.39
C CYS A 100 3.68 -15.44 15.89
N THR A 101 2.47 -15.81 16.32
CA THR A 101 2.18 -16.25 17.70
C THR A 101 1.15 -17.38 17.70
N PRO A 102 1.03 -18.15 18.80
CA PRO A 102 -0.01 -19.17 18.95
C PRO A 102 -1.43 -18.63 18.78
N GLU A 103 -1.71 -17.43 19.29
CA GLU A 103 -3.03 -16.77 19.24
C GLU A 103 -3.47 -16.53 17.80
N HIS A 104 -2.56 -16.09 16.92
CA HIS A 104 -2.84 -15.90 15.50
C HIS A 104 -3.14 -17.23 14.80
N GLY A 105 -2.54 -18.32 15.26
CA GLY A 105 -2.88 -19.67 14.82
C GLY A 105 -4.30 -20.04 15.23
N ILE A 106 -4.64 -19.85 16.51
CA ILE A 106 -5.98 -20.11 17.05
C ILE A 106 -7.04 -19.27 16.34
N GLU A 107 -6.80 -17.97 16.16
CA GLU A 107 -7.70 -17.06 15.46
C GLU A 107 -7.90 -17.50 14.00
N PHE A 108 -6.82 -17.84 13.30
CA PHE A 108 -6.91 -18.37 11.95
C PHE A 108 -7.81 -19.61 11.93
N PHE A 109 -7.60 -20.59 12.81
CA PHE A 109 -8.43 -21.80 12.85
C PHE A 109 -9.86 -21.52 13.29
N LYS A 110 -10.10 -20.62 14.25
CA LYS A 110 -11.45 -20.14 14.61
C LYS A 110 -12.18 -19.54 13.42
N SER A 111 -11.49 -18.77 12.57
CA SER A 111 -12.07 -18.25 11.32
C SER A 111 -12.44 -19.36 10.32
N LYS A 112 -11.87 -20.57 10.47
CA LYS A 112 -12.19 -21.74 9.65
C LYS A 112 -13.30 -22.61 10.22
N ILE A 113 -13.54 -22.57 11.54
CA ILE A 113 -14.57 -23.41 12.18
C ILE A 113 -15.96 -23.19 11.55
N PRO A 114 -16.47 -21.96 11.34
CA PRO A 114 -17.77 -21.75 10.71
C PRO A 114 -17.85 -22.23 9.25
N LEU A 115 -16.71 -22.39 8.59
CA LEU A 115 -16.62 -22.90 7.21
C LEU A 115 -16.58 -24.43 7.17
N ALA A 116 -16.39 -25.08 8.30
CA ALA A 116 -16.35 -26.53 8.43
C ALA A 116 -17.70 -27.01 9.00
N ASP A 117 -18.40 -27.88 8.27
CA ASP A 117 -19.72 -28.41 8.67
C ASP A 117 -19.58 -29.55 9.70
N TYR A 118 -18.74 -29.35 10.72
CA TYR A 118 -18.56 -30.29 11.81
C TYR A 118 -19.19 -29.75 13.08
N SER A 119 -20.10 -30.53 13.65
CA SER A 119 -20.59 -30.33 15.01
C SER A 119 -19.43 -30.44 16.01
N PRO A 120 -19.51 -29.79 17.19
CA PRO A 120 -18.53 -29.96 18.25
C PRO A 120 -18.28 -31.43 18.63
N GLY A 121 -19.30 -32.27 18.53
CA GLY A 121 -19.20 -33.71 18.76
C GLY A 121 -18.36 -34.44 17.72
N GLU A 122 -18.48 -34.09 16.43
CA GLU A 122 -17.66 -34.66 15.36
C GLU A 122 -16.19 -34.25 15.49
N VAL A 123 -15.92 -32.99 15.84
CA VAL A 123 -14.55 -32.52 16.09
C VAL A 123 -13.94 -33.26 17.29
N ALA A 124 -14.71 -33.44 18.37
CA ALA A 124 -14.28 -34.19 19.55
C ALA A 124 -14.03 -35.66 19.22
N ALA A 125 -14.90 -36.30 18.42
CA ALA A 125 -14.73 -37.68 17.99
C ALA A 125 -13.45 -37.86 17.15
N LEU A 126 -13.18 -36.94 16.20
CA LEU A 126 -11.97 -36.98 15.39
C LEU A 126 -10.70 -36.74 16.22
N ALA A 127 -10.73 -35.80 17.17
CA ALA A 127 -9.61 -35.52 18.06
C ALA A 127 -9.32 -36.70 19.00
N ASN A 128 -10.37 -37.37 19.50
CA ASN A 128 -10.25 -38.53 20.39
C ASN A 128 -9.93 -39.84 19.63
N ALA A 129 -10.12 -39.88 18.30
CA ALA A 129 -9.79 -41.04 17.46
C ALA A 129 -8.28 -41.18 17.21
N VAL A 130 -7.47 -40.20 17.62
CA VAL A 130 -6.02 -40.19 17.45
C VAL A 130 -5.33 -40.04 18.80
N ASN A 131 -4.28 -40.83 19.01
CA ASN A 131 -3.62 -40.93 20.31
C ASN A 131 -2.43 -39.98 20.47
N ASP A 132 -1.99 -39.36 19.37
CA ASP A 132 -0.84 -38.46 19.38
C ASP A 132 -0.95 -37.39 18.29
N ALA A 133 -0.06 -36.39 18.38
CA ALA A 133 -0.02 -35.27 17.44
C ALA A 133 0.34 -35.70 16.01
N ALA A 134 1.02 -36.84 15.82
CA ALA A 134 1.36 -37.35 14.49
C ALA A 134 0.13 -37.98 13.82
N GLY A 135 -0.67 -38.74 14.55
CA GLY A 135 -1.96 -39.28 14.13
C GLY A 135 -2.94 -38.16 13.80
N PHE A 136 -3.02 -37.11 14.64
CA PHE A 136 -3.85 -35.93 14.34
C PHE A 136 -3.40 -35.23 13.06
N ARG A 137 -2.09 -35.08 12.82
CA ARG A 137 -1.56 -34.52 11.57
C ARG A 137 -1.96 -35.35 10.34
N LYS A 138 -1.90 -36.68 10.46
CA LYS A 138 -2.32 -37.60 9.38
C LYS A 138 -3.80 -37.48 9.00
N LEU A 139 -4.68 -37.06 9.92
CA LEU A 139 -6.07 -36.75 9.57
C LEU A 139 -6.18 -35.60 8.54
N GLY A 140 -5.21 -34.68 8.55
CA GLY A 140 -5.11 -33.56 7.61
C GLY A 140 -4.37 -33.89 6.30
N ASP A 141 -3.71 -35.04 6.18
CA ASP A 141 -2.99 -35.46 4.96
C ASP A 141 -3.96 -35.72 3.80
N SER A 142 -5.23 -36.00 4.12
CA SER A 142 -6.32 -35.96 3.17
C SER A 142 -7.39 -35.01 3.65
N VAL A 143 -7.60 -33.92 2.92
CA VAL A 143 -8.68 -32.99 3.22
C VAL A 143 -10.01 -33.72 2.95
N PRO A 144 -10.85 -33.98 3.96
CA PRO A 144 -12.15 -34.59 3.71
C PRO A 144 -12.97 -33.58 2.92
N ALA A 145 -13.41 -33.94 1.71
CA ALA A 145 -14.47 -33.20 1.05
C ALA A 145 -15.69 -33.18 1.99
N PRO A 146 -16.45 -32.08 2.06
CA PRO A 146 -17.68 -32.06 2.85
C PRO A 146 -18.53 -33.27 2.46
N SER A 147 -18.91 -34.09 3.43
CA SER A 147 -19.51 -35.40 3.16
C SER A 147 -20.86 -35.29 2.44
N SER A 148 -21.59 -34.18 2.64
CA SER A 148 -22.90 -33.92 2.05
C SER A 148 -22.85 -32.89 0.92
N ALA A 149 -23.70 -33.09 -0.10
CA ALA A 149 -23.89 -32.11 -1.17
C ALA A 149 -24.45 -30.77 -0.64
N ALA A 150 -25.24 -30.81 0.43
CA ALA A 150 -25.78 -29.62 1.10
C ALA A 150 -24.68 -28.74 1.71
N ALA A 151 -23.69 -29.35 2.37
CA ALA A 151 -22.54 -28.63 2.92
C ALA A 151 -21.72 -27.94 1.82
N ARG A 152 -21.48 -28.64 0.70
CA ARG A 152 -20.76 -28.09 -0.47
C ARG A 152 -21.49 -26.87 -1.06
N ALA A 153 -22.81 -26.97 -1.25
CA ALA A 153 -23.62 -25.87 -1.77
C ALA A 153 -23.64 -24.66 -0.82
N LYS A 154 -23.69 -24.89 0.50
CA LYS A 154 -23.63 -23.83 1.51
C LYS A 154 -22.30 -23.08 1.48
N ILE A 155 -21.17 -23.80 1.38
CA ILE A 155 -19.83 -23.19 1.28
C ILE A 155 -19.72 -22.36 -0.01
N GLU A 156 -20.25 -22.87 -1.12
CA GLU A 156 -20.26 -22.14 -2.40
C GLU A 156 -21.04 -20.83 -2.30
N ASN A 157 -22.25 -20.88 -1.74
CA ASN A 157 -23.06 -19.70 -1.52
C ASN A 157 -22.36 -18.68 -0.61
N LEU A 158 -21.71 -19.13 0.48
CA LEU A 158 -20.96 -18.23 1.36
C LEU A 158 -19.79 -17.55 0.65
N LEU A 159 -19.04 -18.28 -0.20
CA LEU A 159 -17.97 -17.68 -0.99
C LEU A 159 -18.49 -16.66 -1.99
N ILE A 160 -19.60 -16.96 -2.68
CA ILE A 160 -20.26 -16.02 -3.61
C ILE A 160 -20.66 -14.74 -2.86
N VAL A 161 -21.34 -14.88 -1.72
CA VAL A 161 -21.78 -13.75 -0.89
C VAL A 161 -20.59 -12.92 -0.40
N ASP A 162 -19.49 -13.54 0.03
CA ASP A 162 -18.29 -12.84 0.45
C ASP A 162 -17.64 -12.06 -0.72
N PHE A 163 -17.58 -12.65 -1.92
CA PHE A 163 -17.10 -11.95 -3.12
C PHE A 163 -18.01 -10.79 -3.54
N GLU A 164 -19.33 -10.95 -3.43
CA GLU A 164 -20.30 -9.89 -3.72
C GLU A 164 -20.19 -8.71 -2.76
N LYS A 165 -19.86 -8.97 -1.48
CA LYS A 165 -19.61 -7.91 -0.49
C LYS A 165 -18.28 -7.18 -0.71
N LEU A 166 -17.26 -7.89 -1.21
CA LEU A 166 -15.94 -7.31 -1.42
C LEU A 166 -15.87 -6.46 -2.70
N ARG A 167 -16.64 -6.83 -3.73
CA ARG A 167 -16.69 -6.14 -5.03
C ARG A 167 -16.92 -4.63 -4.94
N PRO A 168 -17.97 -4.10 -4.26
CA PRO A 168 -18.19 -2.65 -4.20
C PRO A 168 -17.08 -1.92 -3.44
N GLN A 169 -16.44 -2.55 -2.46
CA GLN A 169 -15.32 -1.96 -1.73
C GLN A 169 -14.09 -1.82 -2.65
N LYS A 170 -13.81 -2.84 -3.46
CA LYS A 170 -12.75 -2.80 -4.48
C LYS A 170 -13.00 -1.69 -5.51
N GLU A 171 -14.20 -1.63 -6.07
CA GLU A 171 -14.58 -0.60 -7.02
C GLU A 171 -14.47 0.82 -6.42
N ALA A 172 -14.87 0.99 -5.16
CA ALA A 172 -14.73 2.27 -4.47
C ALA A 172 -13.26 2.68 -4.28
N MET A 173 -12.39 1.73 -3.91
CA MET A 173 -10.96 1.98 -3.76
C MET A 173 -10.29 2.30 -5.11
N GLU A 174 -10.65 1.60 -6.18
CA GLU A 174 -10.18 1.88 -7.53
C GLU A 174 -10.61 3.27 -8.02
N ARG A 175 -11.86 3.68 -7.73
CA ARG A 175 -12.33 5.06 -8.00
C ARG A 175 -11.52 6.08 -7.22
N GLN A 176 -11.21 5.83 -5.95
CA GLN A 176 -10.39 6.73 -5.14
C GLN A 176 -8.97 6.85 -5.69
N GLN A 177 -8.34 5.73 -6.08
CA GLN A 177 -7.01 5.72 -6.70
C GLN A 177 -6.97 6.50 -8.02
N SER A 178 -8.01 6.38 -8.85
CA SER A 178 -8.14 7.16 -10.08
C SER A 178 -8.18 8.67 -9.80
N ARG A 179 -9.04 9.10 -8.86
CA ARG A 179 -9.17 10.51 -8.46
C ARG A 179 -7.85 11.09 -7.94
N PHE A 180 -7.17 10.37 -7.04
CA PHE A 180 -5.86 10.74 -6.51
C PHE A 180 -4.82 10.93 -7.63
N THR A 181 -4.77 10.00 -8.59
CA THR A 181 -3.83 10.06 -9.71
C THR A 181 -4.08 11.29 -10.59
N THR A 182 -5.34 11.57 -10.91
CA THR A 182 -5.73 12.73 -11.72
C THR A 182 -5.44 14.05 -11.00
N ARG A 183 -5.79 14.16 -9.72
CA ARG A 183 -5.47 15.35 -8.90
C ARG A 183 -3.97 15.59 -8.76
N THR A 184 -3.18 14.54 -8.52
CA THR A 184 -1.71 14.63 -8.43
C THR A 184 -1.12 15.21 -9.71
N LYS A 185 -1.55 14.72 -10.89
CA LYS A 185 -1.13 15.27 -12.18
C LYS A 185 -1.49 16.74 -12.31
N PHE A 186 -2.72 17.11 -11.95
CA PHE A 186 -3.18 18.50 -12.04
C PHE A 186 -2.39 19.46 -11.15
N ILE A 187 -2.14 19.10 -9.88
CA ILE A 187 -1.35 19.92 -8.95
C ILE A 187 0.08 20.14 -9.47
N ASN A 188 0.69 19.10 -10.07
CA ASN A 188 2.01 19.24 -10.70
C ASN A 188 1.96 20.20 -11.91
N MET A 189 0.95 20.08 -12.78
CA MET A 189 0.77 21.02 -13.89
C MET A 189 0.54 22.46 -13.41
N ALA A 190 -0.23 22.66 -12.33
CA ALA A 190 -0.47 23.98 -11.74
C ALA A 190 0.81 24.59 -11.16
N LYS A 191 1.64 23.78 -10.50
CA LYS A 191 2.97 24.19 -10.01
C LYS A 191 3.91 24.59 -11.15
N ASP A 192 3.94 23.81 -12.22
CA ASP A 192 4.75 24.14 -13.41
C ASP A 192 4.25 25.42 -14.08
N ARG A 193 2.93 25.59 -14.17
CA ARG A 193 2.28 26.82 -14.65
C ARG A 193 2.66 28.04 -13.81
N GLN A 194 2.62 27.94 -12.47
CA GLN A 194 3.05 29.01 -11.57
C GLN A 194 4.48 29.47 -11.90
N LYS A 195 5.40 28.53 -12.10
CA LYS A 195 6.79 28.85 -12.43
C LYS A 195 6.88 29.57 -13.77
N ARG A 196 6.26 29.02 -14.83
CA ARG A 196 6.27 29.62 -16.16
C ARG A 196 5.71 31.04 -16.17
N VAL A 197 4.52 31.25 -15.60
CA VAL A 197 3.89 32.58 -15.55
C VAL A 197 4.71 33.57 -14.72
N THR A 198 5.37 33.10 -13.64
CA THR A 198 6.30 33.95 -12.88
C THR A 198 7.44 34.44 -13.76
N ASP A 199 8.04 33.55 -14.57
CA ASP A 199 9.16 33.90 -15.44
C ASP A 199 8.76 34.81 -16.61
N GLU A 200 7.57 34.60 -17.19
CA GLU A 200 7.00 35.50 -18.20
C GLU A 200 6.78 36.92 -17.65
N LEU A 201 6.16 37.04 -16.46
CA LEU A 201 5.91 38.34 -15.83
C LEU A 201 7.23 39.05 -15.46
N ARG A 202 8.25 38.30 -15.04
CA ARG A 202 9.59 38.86 -14.80
C ARG A 202 10.20 39.43 -16.07
N ALA A 203 10.07 38.71 -17.19
CA ALA A 203 10.57 39.16 -18.49
C ALA A 203 9.85 40.44 -18.96
N GLU A 204 8.51 40.50 -18.81
CA GLU A 204 7.70 41.69 -19.13
C GLU A 204 8.09 42.91 -18.27
N GLU A 205 8.33 42.69 -16.97
CA GLU A 205 8.70 43.74 -16.02
C GLU A 205 10.20 44.12 -16.06
N ASN A 206 11.01 43.50 -16.95
CA ASN A 206 12.48 43.60 -16.98
C ASN A 206 13.14 43.37 -15.60
N GLN A 207 12.56 42.49 -14.78
CA GLN A 207 13.05 42.21 -13.43
C GLN A 207 14.14 41.14 -13.43
N PRO A 208 15.16 41.26 -12.56
CA PRO A 208 16.12 40.18 -12.38
C PRO A 208 15.45 38.94 -11.79
N SER A 209 15.90 37.78 -12.24
CA SER A 209 15.46 36.46 -11.73
C SER A 209 15.78 36.27 -10.25
N LYS A 210 16.83 36.94 -9.75
CA LYS A 210 17.29 36.83 -8.36
C LYS A 210 16.65 37.92 -7.50
N GLY A 211 15.88 37.51 -6.48
CA GLY A 211 15.29 38.40 -5.47
C GLY A 211 13.86 38.90 -5.75
N SER A 212 13.30 38.59 -6.92
CA SER A 212 11.90 38.89 -7.25
C SER A 212 10.95 37.84 -6.67
N LYS A 213 9.93 38.31 -5.95
CA LYS A 213 8.93 37.44 -5.29
C LYS A 213 8.07 36.73 -6.34
N GLU A 214 7.88 35.43 -6.15
CA GLU A 214 7.00 34.61 -6.98
C GLU A 214 5.54 35.04 -6.84
N ILE A 215 4.76 34.76 -7.87
CA ILE A 215 3.30 34.90 -7.80
C ILE A 215 2.71 33.80 -6.93
N CYS A 216 1.49 34.01 -6.44
CA CYS A 216 0.76 33.02 -5.67
C CYS A 216 0.58 31.69 -6.41
N GLY A 217 0.17 31.71 -7.67
CA GLY A 217 0.08 30.51 -8.50
C GLY A 217 -1.12 29.60 -8.24
N PHE A 218 -2.00 29.94 -7.30
CA PHE A 218 -3.20 29.17 -7.03
C PHE A 218 -4.10 29.14 -8.27
N ASP A 219 -4.44 27.94 -8.73
CA ASP A 219 -5.39 27.71 -9.82
C ASP A 219 -6.79 27.48 -9.23
N MET A 220 -7.79 28.22 -9.69
CA MET A 220 -9.15 28.18 -9.12
C MET A 220 -9.78 26.79 -9.18
N ARG A 221 -9.36 25.93 -10.12
CA ARG A 221 -9.87 24.55 -10.22
C ARG A 221 -9.45 23.66 -9.04
N LEU A 222 -8.43 24.06 -8.28
CA LEU A 222 -8.06 23.39 -7.03
C LEU A 222 -9.11 23.58 -5.92
N ALA A 223 -10.05 24.50 -6.09
CA ALA A 223 -11.16 24.72 -5.16
C ALA A 223 -12.42 23.91 -5.51
N LEU A 224 -12.43 23.21 -6.65
CA LEU A 224 -13.53 22.34 -7.04
C LEU A 224 -13.58 21.11 -6.13
N ASP A 225 -14.79 20.67 -5.79
CA ASP A 225 -14.96 19.41 -5.11
C ASP A 225 -14.67 18.22 -6.03
N ASP A 226 -14.77 17.00 -5.50
CA ASP A 226 -14.43 15.78 -6.23
C ASP A 226 -15.32 15.56 -7.46
N GLU A 227 -16.60 15.93 -7.40
CA GLU A 227 -17.58 15.70 -8.45
C GLU A 227 -17.41 16.76 -9.55
N ASP A 228 -17.36 18.03 -9.17
CA ASP A 228 -17.16 19.14 -10.10
C ASP A 228 -15.80 19.03 -10.82
N PHE A 229 -14.75 18.62 -10.11
CA PHE A 229 -13.44 18.42 -10.72
C PHE A 229 -13.45 17.25 -11.71
N ALA A 230 -14.16 16.17 -11.39
CA ALA A 230 -14.30 15.03 -12.30
C ALA A 230 -15.08 15.41 -13.57
N ASP A 231 -16.19 16.14 -13.42
CA ASP A 231 -16.97 16.66 -14.55
C ASP A 231 -16.14 17.58 -15.43
N TRP A 232 -15.34 18.46 -14.82
CA TRP A 232 -14.39 19.30 -15.57
C TRP A 232 -13.33 18.47 -16.30
N CYS A 233 -12.78 17.42 -15.67
CA CYS A 233 -11.81 16.53 -16.34
C CYS A 233 -12.39 15.86 -17.59
N GLU A 234 -13.70 15.59 -17.61
CA GLU A 234 -14.40 15.00 -18.76
C GLU A 234 -14.78 16.01 -19.84
N SER A 235 -14.67 17.31 -19.57
CA SER A 235 -14.86 18.36 -20.58
C SER A 235 -13.76 18.34 -21.65
N GLU A 236 -14.04 18.97 -22.80
CA GLU A 236 -13.05 19.14 -23.87
C GLU A 236 -11.78 19.88 -23.39
N GLU A 237 -11.93 20.87 -22.51
CA GLU A 237 -10.81 21.62 -21.95
C GLU A 237 -9.95 20.75 -21.04
N GLY A 238 -10.60 20.02 -20.10
CA GLY A 238 -9.92 19.13 -19.18
C GLY A 238 -9.13 18.06 -19.92
N LYS A 239 -9.77 17.39 -20.89
CA LYS A 239 -9.14 16.37 -21.73
C LYS A 239 -7.92 16.91 -22.47
N ALA A 240 -8.04 18.07 -23.11
CA ALA A 240 -6.92 18.69 -23.83
C ALA A 240 -5.75 19.06 -22.90
N ILE A 241 -6.02 19.54 -21.69
CA ILE A 241 -4.99 19.86 -20.69
C ILE A 241 -4.26 18.60 -20.20
N PHE A 242 -4.99 17.53 -19.88
CA PHE A 242 -4.37 16.28 -19.45
C PHE A 242 -3.63 15.56 -20.58
N GLU A 243 -4.08 15.68 -21.83
CA GLU A 243 -3.39 15.14 -23.00
C GLU A 243 -2.09 15.89 -23.29
N SER A 244 -2.13 17.23 -23.26
CA SER A 244 -0.93 18.05 -23.46
C SER A 244 0.05 18.03 -22.28
N GLY A 245 -0.42 17.68 -21.08
CA GLY A 245 0.36 17.68 -19.85
C GLY A 245 0.73 19.08 -19.36
N ALA A 246 0.06 20.13 -19.84
CA ALA A 246 0.35 21.50 -19.46
C ALA A 246 -0.90 22.38 -19.46
N ILE A 247 -1.07 23.18 -18.40
CA ILE A 247 -2.12 24.21 -18.34
C ILE A 247 -1.63 25.47 -19.07
N GLY A 248 -2.28 25.84 -20.16
CA GLY A 248 -1.96 27.05 -20.92
C GLY A 248 -2.37 28.37 -20.23
N GLY A 249 -1.93 29.48 -20.83
CA GLY A 249 -2.43 30.83 -20.53
C GLY A 249 -2.31 31.32 -19.08
N ARG A 250 -3.01 32.40 -18.75
CA ARG A 250 -3.02 33.08 -17.43
C ARG A 250 -4.42 33.19 -16.82
N GLU A 251 -5.39 32.48 -17.38
CA GLU A 251 -6.77 32.40 -16.92
C GLU A 251 -6.84 31.59 -15.61
N ASP A 252 -7.61 32.03 -14.62
CA ASP A 252 -7.84 31.29 -13.37
C ASP A 252 -6.63 31.04 -12.46
N ILE A 253 -5.46 31.62 -12.77
CA ILE A 253 -4.28 31.62 -11.89
C ILE A 253 -4.18 32.91 -11.06
N CYS A 254 -3.87 32.77 -9.78
CA CYS A 254 -3.62 33.92 -8.91
C CYS A 254 -2.22 34.52 -9.15
N ILE A 255 -2.15 35.65 -9.83
CA ILE A 255 -0.89 36.37 -10.11
C ILE A 255 -0.41 37.29 -8.97
N LYS A 256 -1.14 37.38 -7.85
CA LYS A 256 -0.77 38.27 -6.73
C LYS A 256 0.52 37.82 -6.07
N LYS A 257 1.50 38.72 -5.96
CA LYS A 257 2.68 38.56 -5.10
C LYS A 257 2.20 38.67 -3.63
N LYS A 258 2.63 37.74 -2.75
CA LYS A 258 2.20 37.67 -1.34
C LYS A 258 0.67 37.62 -1.13
N CYS A 259 -0.02 36.72 -1.81
CA CYS A 259 -1.45 36.53 -1.60
C CYS A 259 -1.73 35.88 -0.23
N GLU A 260 -2.50 36.54 0.63
CA GLU A 260 -2.94 35.97 1.91
C GLU A 260 -4.14 35.01 1.75
N LYS A 261 -4.95 35.16 0.68
CA LYS A 261 -6.15 34.32 0.47
C LYS A 261 -5.81 32.85 0.19
N HIS A 262 -4.78 32.59 -0.60
CA HIS A 262 -4.33 31.24 -0.94
C HIS A 262 -2.94 30.96 -0.36
N LYS A 263 -2.69 31.47 0.84
CA LYS A 263 -1.42 31.29 1.52
C LYS A 263 -1.20 29.80 1.76
N TYR A 264 0.00 29.32 1.44
CA TYR A 264 0.40 27.91 1.61
C TYR A 264 -0.39 26.89 0.81
N TRP A 265 -1.18 27.29 -0.20
CA TRP A 265 -2.02 26.35 -0.97
C TRP A 265 -1.24 25.13 -1.48
N LEU A 266 -0.03 25.33 -2.01
CA LEU A 266 0.78 24.25 -2.56
C LEU A 266 1.25 23.29 -1.46
N ARG A 267 1.61 23.81 -0.28
CA ARG A 267 2.02 22.97 0.85
C ARG A 267 0.84 22.14 1.33
N ILE A 268 -0.33 22.76 1.50
CA ILE A 268 -1.57 22.07 1.92
C ILE A 268 -1.91 20.99 0.90
N ALA A 269 -1.93 21.31 -0.39
CA ALA A 269 -2.23 20.36 -1.46
C ALA A 269 -1.24 19.17 -1.45
N MET A 270 0.06 19.41 -1.22
CA MET A 270 1.04 18.33 -1.12
C MET A 270 0.82 17.45 0.12
N GLU A 271 0.52 18.05 1.28
CA GLU A 271 0.22 17.31 2.52
C GLU A 271 -1.06 16.46 2.37
N ASP A 272 -2.08 16.98 1.69
CA ASP A 272 -3.32 16.25 1.39
C ASP A 272 -3.06 15.05 0.46
N LEU A 273 -2.24 15.23 -0.59
CA LEU A 273 -1.84 14.13 -1.47
C LEU A 273 -1.08 13.04 -0.70
N GLU A 274 -0.13 13.41 0.17
CA GLU A 274 0.61 12.44 0.98
C GLU A 274 -0.30 11.66 1.95
N LEU A 275 -1.34 12.31 2.48
CA LEU A 275 -2.35 11.65 3.31
C LEU A 275 -3.22 10.69 2.48
N GLU A 276 -3.72 11.14 1.33
CA GLU A 276 -4.58 10.35 0.46
C GLU A 276 -3.84 9.12 -0.11
N GLU A 277 -2.58 9.28 -0.52
CA GLU A 277 -1.73 8.17 -0.96
C GLU A 277 -1.62 7.07 0.10
N ARG A 278 -1.42 7.47 1.36
CA ARG A 278 -1.33 6.52 2.48
C ARG A 278 -2.65 5.78 2.69
N LEU A 279 -3.77 6.49 2.71
CA LEU A 279 -5.09 5.90 2.91
C LEU A 279 -5.45 4.91 1.80
N ILE A 280 -5.16 5.26 0.53
CA ILE A 280 -5.37 4.38 -0.62
C ILE A 280 -4.47 3.14 -0.52
N SER A 281 -3.19 3.31 -0.16
CA SER A 281 -2.24 2.20 -0.02
C SER A 281 -2.67 1.22 1.06
N GLU A 282 -3.06 1.71 2.23
CA GLU A 282 -3.55 0.90 3.34
C GLU A 282 -4.87 0.20 2.99
N GLY A 283 -5.85 0.93 2.47
CA GLY A 283 -7.15 0.38 2.06
C GLY A 283 -7.03 -0.68 0.96
N SER A 284 -6.21 -0.43 -0.06
CA SER A 284 -5.95 -1.39 -1.13
C SER A 284 -5.29 -2.67 -0.61
N ALA A 285 -4.36 -2.54 0.35
CA ALA A 285 -3.71 -3.70 0.96
C ALA A 285 -4.69 -4.58 1.75
N VAL A 286 -5.65 -3.97 2.47
CA VAL A 286 -6.71 -4.70 3.18
C VAL A 286 -7.57 -5.50 2.19
N ILE A 287 -8.11 -4.83 1.17
CA ILE A 287 -8.95 -5.47 0.15
C ILE A 287 -8.20 -6.60 -0.56
N ALA A 288 -6.93 -6.39 -0.93
CA ALA A 288 -6.11 -7.41 -1.56
C ALA A 288 -5.87 -8.63 -0.65
N ASN A 289 -5.66 -8.42 0.66
CA ASN A 289 -5.49 -9.51 1.61
C ASN A 289 -6.80 -10.32 1.77
N GLU A 290 -7.96 -9.66 1.79
CA GLU A 290 -9.26 -10.33 1.85
C GLU A 290 -9.54 -11.13 0.56
N GLU A 291 -9.30 -10.53 -0.62
CA GLU A 291 -9.46 -11.18 -1.92
C GLU A 291 -8.59 -12.44 -2.02
N ASN A 292 -7.31 -12.34 -1.63
CA ASN A 292 -6.39 -13.47 -1.56
C ASN A 292 -6.88 -14.56 -0.59
N GLY A 293 -7.45 -14.14 0.55
CA GLY A 293 -8.07 -15.04 1.51
C GLY A 293 -9.24 -15.83 0.92
N LEU A 294 -10.10 -15.19 0.12
CA LEU A 294 -11.23 -15.84 -0.57
C LEU A 294 -10.75 -16.78 -1.68
N ARG A 295 -9.78 -16.36 -2.50
CA ARG A 295 -9.18 -17.20 -3.55
C ARG A 295 -8.54 -18.46 -2.97
N GLN A 296 -7.85 -18.37 -1.83
CA GLN A 296 -7.31 -19.55 -1.15
C GLN A 296 -8.40 -20.52 -0.68
N ARG A 297 -9.52 -20.01 -0.16
CA ARG A 297 -10.68 -20.86 0.24
C ARG A 297 -11.26 -21.57 -0.99
N GLN A 298 -11.41 -20.86 -2.10
CA GLN A 298 -11.90 -21.42 -3.36
C GLN A 298 -10.96 -22.52 -3.92
N ASN A 299 -9.64 -22.27 -3.97
CA ASN A 299 -8.66 -23.27 -4.41
C ASN A 299 -8.66 -24.51 -3.52
N THR A 300 -8.81 -24.32 -2.20
CA THR A 300 -8.91 -25.44 -1.26
C THR A 300 -10.16 -26.28 -1.54
N LYS A 301 -11.31 -25.64 -1.85
CA LYS A 301 -12.53 -26.35 -2.28
C LYS A 301 -12.28 -27.15 -3.56
N SER A 302 -11.68 -26.57 -4.59
CA SER A 302 -11.41 -27.27 -5.85
C SER A 302 -10.53 -28.51 -5.65
N LEU A 303 -9.50 -28.40 -4.80
CA LEU A 303 -8.66 -29.54 -4.41
C LEU A 303 -9.44 -30.61 -3.62
N MET A 304 -10.38 -30.21 -2.75
CA MET A 304 -11.26 -31.15 -2.05
C MET A 304 -12.14 -31.95 -3.03
N GLU A 305 -12.72 -31.28 -4.03
CA GLU A 305 -13.60 -31.90 -5.03
C GLU A 305 -12.85 -32.84 -5.98
N GLU A 306 -11.63 -32.47 -6.39
CA GLU A 306 -10.76 -33.31 -7.23
C GLU A 306 -10.35 -34.60 -6.50
N ASN A 307 -9.92 -34.49 -5.25
CA ASN A 307 -9.57 -35.67 -4.43
C ASN A 307 -10.76 -36.62 -4.21
N GLN A 308 -11.99 -36.12 -4.20
CA GLN A 308 -13.18 -36.95 -4.09
C GLN A 308 -13.47 -37.71 -5.39
N ARG A 309 -13.22 -37.11 -6.57
CA ARG A 309 -13.42 -37.77 -7.88
C ARG A 309 -12.42 -38.89 -8.14
N LEU A 310 -11.25 -38.83 -7.51
CA LEU A 310 -10.17 -39.81 -7.66
C LEU A 310 -10.29 -41.02 -6.71
N ARG A 311 -11.29 -41.04 -5.83
CA ARG A 311 -11.60 -42.14 -4.90
C ARG A 311 -12.84 -42.91 -5.35
#